data_AF-A0A9D1S359-F1
#
_entry.id   AF-A0A9D1S359-F1
#
_cell.length_a   1.000
_cell.length_b   1.000
_cell.length_c   1.000
_cell.angle_alpha   90.00
_cell.angle_beta   90.00
_cell.angle_gamma   90.00
#
_symmetry.space_group_name_H-M   'P 1'
#
loop_
_entity.id
_entity.type
_entity.pdbx_description
1 polymer ?
#
loop_
_entity_poly.entity_id
_entity_poly.type
_entity_poly.pdbx_seq_one_letter_code
_entity_poly.pdbx_strand_id
1 'polypeptide(L)' 'SKSDLTYWKELDKAVDGYAKENGFEYVIDQEPFLRNATGKPIIINYFYHSTITQSAKNNRL' A
#
# COMPACT_ATOMS: atom_id res chain seq x y z
N SER A 1 -22.23 -1.41 9.73
CA SER A 1 -21.88 -1.68 8.32
C SER A 1 -20.37 -1.87 8.24
N LYS A 2 -19.89 -2.72 7.33
CA LYS A 2 -18.45 -2.87 7.05
C LYS A 2 -17.87 -1.47 6.82
N SER A 3 -16.77 -1.15 7.50
CA SER A 3 -16.03 0.11 7.38
C SER A 3 -15.85 0.50 5.92
N ASP A 4 -16.30 1.69 5.55
CA ASP A 4 -16.10 2.22 4.21
C ASP A 4 -14.60 2.43 3.97
N LEU A 5 -14.05 1.73 2.98
CA LEU A 5 -12.64 1.78 2.59
C LEU A 5 -12.44 2.61 1.30
N THR A 6 -13.48 3.27 0.80
CA THR A 6 -13.44 4.00 -0.48
C THR A 6 -12.37 5.08 -0.47
N TYR A 7 -12.33 5.89 0.60
CA TYR A 7 -11.30 6.91 0.79
C TYR A 7 -9.87 6.35 0.67
N TRP A 8 -9.60 5.21 1.33
CA TRP A 8 -8.27 4.59 1.32
C TRP A 8 -7.90 4.06 -0.07
N LYS A 9 -8.86 3.52 -0.82
CA LYS A 9 -8.63 3.08 -2.21
C LYS A 9 -8.35 4.25 -3.15
N GLU A 10 -9.06 5.34 -2.98
CA GLU A 10 -8.85 6.56 -3.77
C GLU A 10 -7.50 7.19 -3.47
N LEU A 11 -7.11 7.23 -2.19
CA LEU A 11 -5.81 7.72 -1.75
C LEU A 11 -4.66 6.87 -2.29
N ASP A 12 -4.77 5.53 -2.21
CA ASP A 12 -3.78 4.59 -2.74
C ASP A 12 -3.53 4.83 -4.25
N LYS A 13 -4.61 4.97 -5.02
CA LYS A 13 -4.55 5.27 -6.45
C LYS A 13 -3.92 6.64 -6.75
N ALA A 14 -4.25 7.65 -5.95
CA ALA A 14 -3.69 8.99 -6.13
C ALA A 14 -2.18 9.03 -5.88
N VAL A 15 -1.71 8.34 -4.84
CA VAL A 15 -0.28 8.26 -4.49
C VAL A 15 0.49 7.45 -5.53
N ASP A 16 -0.06 6.33 -6.01
CA ASP A 16 0.53 5.55 -7.11
C ASP A 16 0.68 6.39 -8.39
N GLY A 17 -0.34 7.19 -8.73
CA GLY A 17 -0.28 8.12 -9.86
C GLY A 17 0.83 9.16 -9.70
N TYR A 18 0.89 9.82 -8.55
CA TYR A 18 1.95 10.78 -8.24
C TYR A 18 3.35 10.17 -8.31
N ALA A 19 3.52 8.95 -7.78
CA ALA A 19 4.80 8.26 -7.79
C ALA A 19 5.26 7.97 -9.23
N LYS A 20 4.36 7.47 -10.08
CA LYS A 20 4.66 7.20 -11.50
C LYS A 20 5.02 8.46 -12.27
N GLU A 21 4.26 9.54 -12.09
CA GLU A 21 4.50 10.82 -12.76
C GLU A 21 5.87 11.42 -12.40
N ASN A 22 6.33 11.21 -11.16
CA ASN A 22 7.58 11.77 -10.67
C ASN A 22 8.76 10.78 -10.66
N GLY A 23 8.52 9.53 -11.08
CA GLY A 23 9.51 8.45 -11.11
C GLY A 23 9.96 7.99 -9.73
N PHE A 24 9.09 8.05 -8.72
CA PHE A 24 9.32 7.46 -7.41
C PHE A 24 8.86 6.00 -7.38
N GLU A 25 9.48 5.20 -6.52
CA GLU A 25 9.02 3.86 -6.20
C GLU A 25 7.93 3.95 -5.12
N TYR A 26 6.78 3.33 -5.38
CA TYR A 26 5.66 3.24 -4.43
C TYR A 26 5.48 1.80 -3.98
N VAL A 27 5.59 1.56 -2.68
CA VAL A 27 5.59 0.21 -2.11
C VAL A 27 4.63 0.14 -0.93
N ILE A 28 3.90 -0.96 -0.84
CA ILE A 28 3.21 -1.33 0.41
C ILE A 28 4.26 -1.86 1.40
N ASP A 29 4.01 -1.70 2.70
CA ASP A 29 4.89 -2.19 3.75
C ASP A 29 5.25 -3.68 3.53
N GLN A 30 6.44 -3.91 3.00
CA GLN A 30 7.01 -5.22 2.70
C GLN A 30 8.46 -5.19 3.21
N GLU A 31 8.70 -5.87 4.32
CA GLU A 31 10.04 -6.22 4.73
C GLU A 31 10.56 -7.38 3.85
N PRO A 32 11.84 -7.39 3.45
CA PRO A 32 12.90 -6.46 3.80
C PRO A 32 13.09 -5.33 2.77
N PHE A 33 13.52 -4.18 3.30
CA PHE A 33 13.64 -2.88 2.64
C PHE A 33 14.31 -2.93 1.27
N LEU A 34 13.51 -2.64 0.26
CA LEU A 34 13.88 -2.62 -1.16
C LEU A 34 15.07 -1.71 -1.40
N ARG A 35 16.10 -2.27 -2.04
CA ARG A 35 17.22 -1.50 -2.56
C ARG A 35 16.68 -0.64 -3.70
N ASN A 36 16.38 0.61 -3.40
CA ASN A 36 15.86 1.62 -4.31
C ASN A 36 16.56 1.59 -5.67
N ALA A 37 15.84 1.15 -6.71
CA ALA A 37 16.39 1.04 -8.06
C ALA A 37 16.42 2.39 -8.80
N THR A 38 15.67 3.39 -8.33
CA THR A 38 15.47 4.67 -9.02
C THR A 38 16.46 5.76 -8.61
N GLY A 39 17.17 5.55 -7.49
CA GLY A 39 18.02 6.59 -6.88
C GLY A 39 17.25 7.75 -6.24
N LYS A 40 15.90 7.71 -6.23
CA LYS A 40 14.99 8.72 -5.64
C LYS A 40 14.25 8.15 -4.42
N PRO A 41 13.85 8.95 -3.41
CA PRO A 41 13.15 8.44 -2.24
C PRO A 41 11.98 7.49 -2.55
N ILE A 42 11.80 6.45 -1.73
CA ILE A 42 10.69 5.49 -1.83
C ILE A 42 9.51 6.01 -1.02
N ILE A 43 8.31 5.97 -1.59
CA ILE A 43 7.05 6.23 -0.88
C ILE A 43 6.53 4.91 -0.35
N ILE A 44 6.39 4.79 0.97
CA ILE A 44 5.92 3.58 1.64
C ILE A 44 4.49 3.78 2.15
N ASN A 45 3.57 2.94 1.69
CA ASN A 45 2.20 2.88 2.19
C ASN A 45 2.09 1.96 3.41
N TYR A 46 1.89 2.56 4.60
CA TYR A 46 1.71 1.86 5.87
C TYR A 46 0.24 1.58 6.24
N PHE A 47 -0.73 1.92 5.39
CA PHE A 47 -2.16 1.80 5.72
C PHE A 47 -2.63 0.34 5.91
N TYR A 48 -1.78 -0.66 5.64
CA TYR A 48 -2.19 -2.06 5.54
C TYR A 48 -2.16 -2.89 6.84
N HIS A 49 -1.91 -2.33 8.02
CA HIS A 49 -1.85 -3.15 9.25
C HIS A 49 -3.19 -3.43 9.94
N SER A 50 -4.29 -2.79 9.53
CA SER A 50 -5.56 -2.85 10.28
C SER A 50 -6.70 -3.66 9.61
N THR A 51 -6.51 -4.22 8.42
CA THR A 51 -7.58 -4.97 7.71
C THR A 51 -7.42 -6.48 7.67
N ILE A 52 -6.27 -7.03 8.09
CA ILE A 52 -6.11 -8.48 8.30
C ILE A 52 -6.44 -8.80 9.75
N THR A 53 -7.72 -8.67 10.11
CA THR A 53 -8.23 -9.43 11.26
C THR A 53 -8.03 -10.91 10.92
N GLN A 54 -7.49 -11.69 11.85
CA GLN A 54 -7.19 -13.12 11.69
C GLN A 54 -8.38 -13.95 11.13
N SER A 55 -9.61 -13.43 11.21
CA SER A 55 -10.83 -13.98 10.61
C SER A 55 -10.86 -14.00 9.08
N ALA A 56 -10.06 -13.19 8.36
CA ALA A 56 -9.99 -13.22 6.90
C ALA A 56 -9.16 -14.40 6.36
N LYS A 57 -8.34 -15.05 7.21
CA LYS A 57 -7.56 -16.25 6.84
C LYS A 57 -8.38 -17.55 6.83
N ASN A 58 -9.61 -17.55 7.37
CA ASN A 58 -10.41 -18.76 7.57
C ASN A 58 -11.42 -19.09 6.46
N ASN A 59 -11.47 -18.35 5.33
CA ASN A 59 -12.37 -18.64 4.21
C ASN A 59 -11.63 -19.11 2.93
N ARG A 60 -10.52 -19.83 3.10
CA ARG A 60 -9.93 -20.67 2.05
C ARG A 60 -9.96 -22.13 2.53
N LEU A 61 -11.16 -22.72 2.53
CA LEU A 61 -11.38 -24.17 2.49
C LEU A 61 -12.50 -24.43 1.49
#